data_AF-A0A847BI21-F1
#
_entry.id   AF-A0A847BI21-F1
#
_cell.length_a   1.000
_cell.length_b   1.000
_cell.length_c   1.000
_cell.angle_alpha   90.00
_cell.angle_beta   90.00
_cell.angle_gamma   90.00
#
_symmetry.space_group_name_H-M   'P 1'
#
loop_
_entity.id
_entity.type
_entity.pdbx_description
1 polymer ?
#
loop_
_entity_poly.entity_id
_entity_poly.type
_entity_poly.pdbx_seq_one_letter_code
_entity_poly.pdbx_strand_id
1 'polypeptide(L)'
;MAKPPVDNSRRRFMKGAVAAGGAATFVAGYSDPLAKMAKGITGSAGEKPRDRIHGNSLAPEYRVNLDTGELTLNPDQRTAFTICYGCTTQCGVRVRVDKKSDKVLRVSGNPYHPLSADDHLPMRTPVAEALRHVSAYGGQGQVNRSTACARGNAMMSQLDSPFRVSHCLKRVGERGGREWQKISFEQLIEEICEGGDLFGEGHVDGLRAIHDHDTLIDPDNPEYGPKANQLMVMEATDYGRSDLLKRFTMNAFATRNYGHHGSYCGLSFRMGSGAVMNDLGNNAHVKPDIQNARFIMYIGTAPSQAGNPFKRQGRLIAKARAEGTLEYVVVDPALNASTSHAADHNRWVPIRPGTDSAFAMAIIQWLLDNEGYAAEFLALPGKAAADAAGEATHSNATHLVIDTESHPRRGHFLRASDLGLAETDSDADAPMVVANGELVHSEEVMAAELFVERNVTLADGTTVQVKSSMTLLREAAHEHELATYAEHCGIPESTIIELASRYASHGRRAVVNC
;
A
#
# COMPACT_ATOMS: atom_id res chain seq x y z
N MET A 1 55.45 77.00 36.53
CA MET A 1 55.26 75.90 35.56
C MET A 1 55.98 74.66 36.07
N ALA A 2 55.23 73.60 36.38
CA ALA A 2 55.66 72.20 36.25
C ALA A 2 54.36 71.40 36.09
N LYS A 3 54.13 70.78 34.92
CA LYS A 3 52.95 69.92 34.69
C LYS A 3 53.09 68.68 35.60
N PRO A 4 52.03 68.22 36.28
CA PRO A 4 52.11 67.02 37.09
C PRO A 4 52.38 65.80 36.19
N PRO A 5 53.11 64.78 36.68
CA PRO A 5 53.44 63.61 35.90
C PRO A 5 52.16 62.87 35.52
N VAL A 6 52.01 62.57 34.23
CA VAL A 6 50.88 61.78 33.72
C VAL A 6 51.08 60.34 34.16
N ASP A 7 50.22 59.88 35.08
CA ASP A 7 50.20 58.48 35.52
C ASP A 7 49.72 57.58 34.39
N ASN A 8 50.69 56.95 33.72
CA ASN A 8 50.45 56.02 32.62
C ASN A 8 50.10 54.60 33.11
N SER A 9 50.04 54.35 34.43
CA SER A 9 49.77 53.02 35.00
C SER A 9 48.39 52.50 34.59
N ARG A 10 47.35 53.33 34.71
CA ARG A 10 45.97 52.98 34.30
C ARG A 10 45.87 52.69 32.81
N ARG A 11 46.56 53.46 31.96
CA ARG A 11 46.55 53.25 30.51
C ARG A 11 47.30 51.97 30.11
N ARG A 12 48.41 51.64 30.78
CA ARG A 12 49.12 50.37 30.60
C ARG A 12 48.30 49.19 31.09
N PHE A 13 47.62 49.33 32.24
CA PHE A 13 46.72 48.31 32.76
C PHE A 13 45.55 48.04 31.82
N MET A 14 44.87 49.07 31.32
CA MET A 14 43.77 48.88 30.35
C MET A 14 44.25 48.28 29.03
N LYS A 15 45.41 48.69 28.51
CA LYS A 15 45.98 48.05 27.31
C LYS A 15 46.31 46.58 27.55
N GLY A 16 46.85 46.24 28.72
CA GLY A 16 47.12 44.86 29.13
C GLY A 16 45.84 44.04 29.27
N ALA A 17 44.80 44.60 29.89
CA ALA A 17 43.50 43.96 30.06
C ALA A 17 42.78 43.72 28.71
N VAL A 18 42.82 44.69 27.79
CA VAL A 18 42.25 44.53 26.44
C VAL A 18 43.03 43.52 25.61
N ALA A 19 44.36 43.52 25.69
CA ALA A 19 45.20 42.53 25.00
C ALA A 19 44.97 41.11 25.56
N ALA A 20 44.89 40.96 26.88
CA ALA A 20 44.61 39.68 27.53
C ALA A 20 43.19 39.19 27.23
N GLY A 21 42.20 40.08 27.29
CA GLY A 21 40.81 39.79 26.93
C GLY A 21 40.67 39.38 25.46
N GLY A 22 41.28 40.13 24.54
CA GLY A 22 41.29 39.81 23.11
C GLY A 22 41.98 38.49 22.79
N ALA A 23 43.10 38.19 23.45
CA ALA A 23 43.78 36.90 23.31
C ALA A 23 42.93 35.74 23.88
N ALA A 24 42.29 35.92 25.03
CA ALA A 24 41.39 34.91 25.61
C ALA A 24 40.16 34.66 24.72
N THR A 25 39.56 35.71 24.15
CA THR A 25 38.43 35.57 23.21
C THR A 25 38.86 34.93 21.90
N PHE A 26 40.06 35.24 21.38
CA PHE A 26 40.62 34.58 20.20
C PHE A 26 40.87 33.09 20.46
N VAL A 27 41.49 32.74 21.58
CA VAL A 27 41.74 31.33 21.96
C VAL A 27 40.42 30.59 22.21
N ALA A 28 39.45 31.20 22.88
CA ALA A 28 38.13 30.59 23.08
C ALA A 28 37.39 30.40 21.75
N GLY A 29 37.36 31.42 20.90
CA GLY A 29 36.68 31.38 19.60
C GLY A 29 37.33 30.45 18.57
N TYR A 30 38.66 30.25 18.63
CA TYR A 30 39.40 29.36 17.73
C TYR A 30 39.82 28.04 18.37
N SER A 31 39.44 27.77 19.62
CA SER A 31 39.76 26.52 20.33
C SER A 31 39.27 25.29 19.56
N ASP A 32 38.06 25.35 19.03
CA ASP A 32 37.42 24.25 18.32
C ASP A 32 38.04 24.02 16.92
N PRO A 33 38.28 25.08 16.09
CA PRO A 33 39.11 24.96 14.89
C PRO A 33 40.53 24.44 15.14
N LEU A 34 41.23 24.96 16.16
CA LEU A 34 42.60 24.54 16.50
C LEU A 34 42.65 23.10 17.00
N ALA A 35 41.66 22.68 17.80
CA ALA A 35 41.51 21.29 18.22
C ALA A 35 41.28 20.36 17.02
N LYS A 36 40.41 20.76 16.07
CA LYS A 36 40.18 20.01 14.83
C LYS A 36 41.44 19.95 13.95
N MET A 37 42.18 21.05 13.85
CA MET A 37 43.43 21.11 13.07
C MET A 37 44.51 20.24 13.70
N ALA A 38 44.68 20.28 15.03
CA ALA A 38 45.60 19.41 15.78
C ALA A 38 45.24 17.93 15.61
N LYS A 39 43.95 17.58 15.66
CA LYS A 39 43.45 16.22 15.38
C LYS A 39 43.70 15.78 13.93
N GLY A 40 43.70 16.73 12.99
CA GLY A 40 44.02 16.50 11.58
C GLY A 40 45.51 16.25 11.33
N ILE A 41 46.40 16.91 12.07
CA ILE A 41 47.87 16.79 11.95
C ILE A 41 48.36 15.39 12.41
N THR A 42 47.68 14.75 13.37
CA THR A 42 47.99 13.37 13.81
C THR A 42 47.35 12.28 12.94
N GLY A 43 46.68 12.64 11.82
CA GLY A 43 46.21 11.68 10.82
C GLY A 43 45.01 10.82 11.22
N SER A 44 44.22 11.22 12.22
CA SER A 44 43.11 10.41 12.76
C SER A 44 41.74 11.10 12.63
N ALA A 45 41.42 11.64 11.46
CA ALA A 45 40.01 11.84 11.13
C ALA A 45 39.34 10.46 10.96
N GLY A 46 39.14 9.74 12.08
CA GLY A 46 38.61 8.36 12.14
C GLY A 46 39.68 7.26 12.24
N GLU A 47 39.23 6.07 12.67
CA GLU A 47 40.00 4.83 12.53
C GLU A 47 40.32 4.60 11.05
N LYS A 48 41.57 4.22 10.74
CA LYS A 48 41.97 3.93 9.35
C LYS A 48 41.08 2.80 8.82
N PRO A 49 40.37 3.00 7.70
CA PRO A 49 39.52 1.95 7.15
C PRO A 49 40.34 0.72 6.76
N ARG A 50 39.73 -0.46 6.85
CA ARG A 50 40.33 -1.74 6.45
C ARG A 50 40.74 -1.74 4.98
N ASP A 51 39.99 -1.03 4.13
CA ASP A 51 40.26 -0.90 2.70
C ASP A 51 40.12 0.57 2.24
N ARG A 52 40.99 1.00 1.32
CA ARG A 52 41.02 2.39 0.82
C ARG A 52 39.78 2.77 0.00
N ILE A 53 39.16 1.81 -0.68
CA ILE A 53 38.02 2.01 -1.58
C ILE A 53 36.72 1.56 -0.89
N HIS A 54 36.76 0.40 -0.25
CA HIS A 54 35.57 -0.23 0.34
C HIS A 54 35.38 0.09 1.82
N GLY A 55 36.26 0.89 2.40
CA GLY A 55 36.16 1.33 3.79
C GLY A 55 36.18 0.15 4.75
N ASN A 56 35.17 0.08 5.61
CA ASN A 56 34.95 -0.99 6.59
C ASN A 56 33.77 -1.91 6.19
N SER A 57 33.56 -2.13 4.90
CA SER A 57 32.48 -2.99 4.39
C SER A 57 32.55 -4.41 4.98
N LEU A 58 31.38 -5.03 5.16
CA LEU A 58 31.28 -6.42 5.59
C LEU A 58 31.97 -7.34 4.58
N ALA A 59 32.68 -8.37 5.06
CA ALA A 59 33.22 -9.43 4.20
C ALA A 59 32.08 -10.05 3.37
N PRO A 60 32.24 -10.36 2.08
CA PRO A 60 31.20 -10.97 1.26
C PRO A 60 30.64 -12.26 1.86
N GLU A 61 29.37 -12.55 1.58
CA GLU A 61 28.68 -13.80 1.98
C GLU A 61 29.29 -15.03 1.28
N TYR A 62 29.72 -14.84 0.04
CA TYR A 62 30.34 -15.83 -0.82
C TYR A 62 31.14 -15.11 -1.92
N ARG A 63 31.98 -15.86 -2.64
CA ARG A 63 32.68 -15.43 -3.84
C ARG A 63 32.34 -16.39 -4.97
N VAL A 64 32.30 -15.87 -6.20
CA VAL A 64 32.15 -16.67 -7.42
C VAL A 64 33.34 -16.37 -8.32
N ASN A 65 34.06 -17.41 -8.75
CA ASN A 65 35.06 -17.27 -9.79
C ASN A 65 34.34 -16.96 -11.12
N LEU A 66 34.68 -15.84 -11.76
CA LEU A 66 33.96 -15.37 -12.94
C LEU A 66 34.23 -16.21 -14.19
N ASP A 67 35.36 -16.92 -14.24
CA ASP A 67 35.74 -17.76 -15.37
C ASP A 67 35.17 -19.17 -15.23
N THR A 68 35.16 -19.73 -14.01
CA THR A 68 34.76 -21.13 -13.77
C THR A 68 33.36 -21.29 -13.17
N GLY A 69 32.79 -20.21 -12.61
CA GLY A 69 31.53 -20.28 -11.85
C GLY A 69 31.67 -20.95 -10.48
N GLU A 70 32.89 -21.28 -10.04
CA GLU A 70 33.11 -21.90 -8.74
C GLU A 70 32.65 -20.98 -7.60
N LEU A 71 31.80 -21.50 -6.71
CA LEU A 71 31.22 -20.77 -5.58
C LEU A 71 31.96 -21.15 -4.30
N THR A 72 32.52 -20.16 -3.60
CA THR A 72 33.14 -20.33 -2.29
C THR A 72 32.34 -19.57 -1.24
N LEU A 73 31.76 -20.27 -0.27
CA LEU A 73 31.02 -19.66 0.83
C LEU A 73 31.96 -19.05 1.88
N ASN A 74 31.51 -17.99 2.55
CA ASN A 74 32.24 -17.45 3.69
C ASN A 74 32.04 -18.35 4.93
N PRO A 75 33.12 -18.93 5.50
CA PRO A 75 32.99 -19.87 6.61
C PRO A 75 32.47 -19.22 7.90
N ASP A 76 32.68 -17.92 8.11
CA ASP A 76 32.26 -17.18 9.31
C ASP A 76 30.78 -16.75 9.27
N GLN A 77 30.10 -16.93 8.13
CA GLN A 77 28.71 -16.50 7.95
C GLN A 77 27.80 -17.68 7.60
N ARG A 78 26.53 -17.58 7.97
CA ARG A 78 25.46 -18.44 7.48
C ARG A 78 24.35 -17.62 6.84
N THR A 79 23.61 -18.27 5.94
CA THR A 79 22.54 -17.66 5.17
C THR A 79 21.23 -18.31 5.53
N ALA A 80 20.18 -17.51 5.72
CA ALA A 80 18.82 -18.00 5.86
C ALA A 80 17.88 -17.26 4.91
N PHE A 81 16.96 -18.00 4.30
CA PHE A 81 15.85 -17.43 3.55
C PHE A 81 14.65 -17.32 4.48
N THR A 82 13.99 -16.16 4.50
CA THR A 82 12.85 -15.89 5.38
C THR A 82 11.94 -14.83 4.76
N ILE A 83 10.97 -14.34 5.51
CA ILE A 83 9.98 -13.35 5.09
C ILE A 83 10.20 -12.06 5.90
N CYS A 84 10.13 -10.92 5.22
CA CYS A 84 10.21 -9.62 5.87
C CYS A 84 8.83 -9.17 6.37
N TYR A 85 8.67 -9.10 7.70
CA TYR A 85 7.48 -8.57 8.39
C TYR A 85 7.53 -7.05 8.65
N GLY A 86 8.45 -6.33 8.01
CA GLY A 86 8.54 -4.88 8.18
C GLY A 86 7.40 -4.07 7.56
N CYS A 87 6.51 -4.72 6.81
CA CYS A 87 5.24 -4.21 6.29
C CYS A 87 4.34 -5.41 5.97
N THR A 88 3.18 -5.18 5.38
CA THR A 88 2.17 -6.22 5.06
C THR A 88 2.41 -6.93 3.71
N THR A 89 3.40 -6.51 2.92
CA THR A 89 3.73 -7.16 1.63
C THR A 89 4.43 -8.51 1.80
N GLN A 90 5.03 -8.81 2.96
CA GLN A 90 5.69 -10.09 3.22
C GLN A 90 6.72 -10.50 2.15
N CYS A 91 7.54 -9.55 1.68
CA CYS A 91 8.58 -9.86 0.70
C CYS A 91 9.56 -10.90 1.25
N GLY A 92 9.86 -11.96 0.49
CA GLY A 92 10.94 -12.88 0.83
C GLY A 92 12.29 -12.18 0.89
N VAL A 93 13.08 -12.46 1.92
CA VAL A 93 14.42 -11.91 2.13
C VAL A 93 15.45 -13.01 2.39
N ARG A 94 16.70 -12.70 2.08
CA ARG A 94 17.87 -13.50 2.45
C ARG A 94 18.63 -12.73 3.52
N VAL A 95 18.88 -13.36 4.67
CA VAL A 95 19.60 -12.77 5.79
C VAL A 95 20.96 -13.43 5.97
N ARG A 96 21.96 -12.59 6.19
CA ARG A 96 23.33 -13.00 6.52
C ARG A 96 23.52 -12.92 8.02
N VAL A 97 23.97 -14.00 8.63
CA VAL A 97 24.15 -14.11 10.08
C VAL A 97 25.60 -14.44 10.38
N ASP A 98 26.20 -13.69 11.29
CA ASP A 98 27.52 -14.00 11.83
C ASP A 98 27.45 -15.26 12.69
N LYS A 99 28.31 -16.25 12.43
CA LYS A 99 28.27 -17.53 13.17
C LYS A 99 28.82 -17.44 14.59
N LYS A 100 29.62 -16.41 14.91
CA LYS A 100 30.25 -16.27 16.23
C LYS A 100 29.33 -15.53 17.19
N SER A 101 28.72 -14.45 16.72
CA SER A 101 27.87 -13.58 17.53
C SER A 101 26.38 -13.83 17.37
N ASP A 102 25.97 -14.66 16.40
CA ASP A 102 24.57 -14.91 16.05
C ASP A 102 23.78 -13.65 15.64
N LYS A 103 24.50 -12.60 15.23
CA LYS A 103 23.90 -11.32 14.83
C LYS A 103 23.60 -11.29 13.34
N VAL A 104 22.45 -10.71 12.98
CA VAL A 104 22.12 -10.41 11.58
C VAL A 104 23.04 -9.30 11.09
N LEU A 105 23.86 -9.60 10.08
CA LEU A 105 24.81 -8.67 9.48
C LEU A 105 24.17 -7.84 8.38
N ARG A 106 23.30 -8.45 7.57
CA ARG A 106 22.71 -7.83 6.38
C ARG A 106 21.43 -8.53 5.96
N VAL A 107 20.45 -7.75 5.52
CA VAL A 107 19.24 -8.23 4.85
C VAL A 107 19.37 -7.93 3.35
N SER A 108 18.98 -8.87 2.51
CA SER A 108 18.95 -8.74 1.04
C SER A 108 17.68 -9.41 0.50
N GLY A 109 17.36 -9.23 -0.78
CA GLY A 109 16.19 -9.88 -1.35
C GLY A 109 16.39 -11.38 -1.52
N ASN A 110 15.29 -12.13 -1.45
CA ASN A 110 15.26 -13.55 -1.80
C ASN A 110 15.05 -13.72 -3.32
N PRO A 111 15.98 -14.33 -4.08
CA PRO A 111 15.82 -14.53 -5.53
C PRO A 111 14.72 -15.53 -5.89
N TYR A 112 14.25 -16.36 -4.95
CA TYR A 112 13.17 -17.31 -5.19
C TYR A 112 11.77 -16.70 -5.06
N HIS A 113 11.66 -15.49 -4.50
CA HIS A 113 10.37 -14.94 -4.09
C HIS A 113 9.83 -13.94 -5.14
N PRO A 114 8.57 -14.08 -5.62
CA PRO A 114 8.01 -13.27 -6.70
C PRO A 114 7.85 -11.78 -6.34
N LEU A 115 7.78 -11.46 -5.05
CA LEU A 115 7.76 -10.07 -4.57
C LEU A 115 9.16 -9.46 -4.38
N SER A 116 10.23 -10.21 -4.64
CA SER A 116 11.61 -9.82 -4.38
C SER A 116 12.52 -9.83 -5.60
N ALA A 117 12.18 -10.62 -6.60
CA ALA A 117 12.79 -10.60 -7.92
C ALA A 117 11.68 -10.48 -8.98
N ASP A 118 11.98 -9.81 -10.09
CA ASP A 118 11.05 -9.72 -11.23
C ASP A 118 10.95 -11.10 -11.88
N ASP A 119 12.10 -11.63 -12.29
CA ASP A 119 12.28 -13.02 -12.72
C ASP A 119 12.75 -13.85 -11.52
N HIS A 120 11.78 -14.34 -10.74
CA HIS A 120 12.09 -15.17 -9.58
C HIS A 120 12.54 -16.57 -10.01
N LEU A 121 13.52 -17.11 -9.30
CA LEU A 121 14.00 -18.47 -9.54
C LEU A 121 12.97 -19.49 -9.05
N PRO A 122 12.78 -20.62 -9.77
CA PRO A 122 12.00 -21.73 -9.25
C PRO A 122 12.51 -22.17 -7.88
N MET A 123 11.61 -22.46 -6.94
CA MET A 123 11.99 -22.91 -5.57
C MET A 123 12.87 -24.17 -5.57
N ARG A 124 12.81 -24.98 -6.65
CA ARG A 124 13.65 -26.18 -6.84
C ARG A 124 15.09 -25.87 -7.25
N THR A 125 15.42 -24.64 -7.65
CA THR A 125 16.78 -24.28 -8.07
C THR A 125 17.75 -24.40 -6.89
N PRO A 126 18.86 -25.16 -7.00
CA PRO A 126 19.83 -25.33 -5.92
C PRO A 126 20.35 -23.99 -5.39
N VAL A 127 20.57 -23.90 -4.07
CA VAL A 127 21.04 -22.65 -3.43
C VAL A 127 22.34 -22.15 -4.04
N ALA A 128 23.29 -23.03 -4.34
CA ALA A 128 24.54 -22.65 -4.97
C ALA A 128 24.33 -21.96 -6.33
N GLU A 129 23.38 -22.45 -7.13
CA GLU A 129 23.01 -21.86 -8.41
C GLU A 129 22.31 -20.51 -8.22
N ALA A 130 21.37 -20.40 -7.27
CA ALA A 130 20.72 -19.14 -6.95
C ALA A 130 21.71 -18.05 -6.49
N LEU A 131 22.76 -18.42 -5.74
CA LEU A 131 23.82 -17.49 -5.36
C LEU A 131 24.67 -17.03 -6.56
N ARG A 132 24.90 -17.90 -7.55
CA ARG A 132 25.56 -17.54 -8.82
C ARG A 132 24.70 -16.58 -9.64
N HIS A 133 23.40 -16.82 -9.75
CA HIS A 133 22.48 -15.97 -10.52
C HIS A 133 22.50 -14.52 -10.05
N VAL A 134 22.62 -14.29 -8.74
CA VAL A 134 22.68 -12.93 -8.17
C VAL A 134 24.11 -12.39 -8.02
N SER A 135 25.09 -13.05 -8.61
CA SER A 135 26.50 -12.62 -8.70
C SER A 135 26.83 -12.03 -10.07
N ALA A 136 28.04 -11.48 -10.24
CA ALA A 136 28.49 -10.97 -11.54
C ALA A 136 28.81 -12.07 -12.57
N TYR A 137 28.75 -13.35 -12.19
CA TYR A 137 29.01 -14.47 -13.10
C TYR A 137 28.09 -14.43 -14.33
N GLY A 138 28.69 -14.49 -15.52
CA GLY A 138 27.97 -14.41 -16.79
C GLY A 138 27.19 -13.11 -17.00
N GLY A 139 27.50 -12.02 -16.27
CA GLY A 139 26.78 -10.74 -16.37
C GLY A 139 25.36 -10.75 -15.81
N GLN A 140 24.93 -11.84 -15.16
CA GLN A 140 23.54 -12.06 -14.78
C GLN A 140 23.09 -11.30 -13.52
N GLY A 141 24.04 -10.84 -12.70
CA GLY A 141 23.76 -10.26 -11.39
C GLY A 141 22.96 -8.97 -11.42
N GLN A 142 22.97 -8.20 -12.51
CA GLN A 142 22.11 -7.02 -12.64
C GLN A 142 20.66 -7.40 -12.96
N VAL A 143 20.47 -8.43 -13.77
CA VAL A 143 19.15 -8.93 -14.17
C VAL A 143 18.46 -9.60 -12.97
N ASN A 144 19.16 -10.55 -12.33
CA ASN A 144 18.58 -11.40 -11.30
C ASN A 144 18.74 -10.83 -9.88
N ARG A 145 19.24 -9.59 -9.73
CA ARG A 145 19.47 -9.01 -8.40
C ARG A 145 18.18 -9.03 -7.60
N SER A 146 18.21 -9.54 -6.38
CA SER A 146 17.07 -9.44 -5.46
C SER A 146 17.35 -8.39 -4.40
N THR A 147 16.39 -7.51 -4.12
CA THR A 147 16.58 -6.36 -3.21
C THR A 147 15.67 -6.41 -1.99
N ALA A 148 16.04 -5.68 -0.94
CA ALA A 148 15.20 -5.37 0.20
C ALA A 148 14.94 -3.86 0.24
N CYS A 149 13.74 -3.43 0.64
CA CYS A 149 13.44 -2.00 0.77
C CYS A 149 14.13 -1.40 2.01
N ALA A 150 14.12 -0.07 2.14
CA ALA A 150 14.72 0.61 3.28
C ALA A 150 14.17 0.11 4.62
N ARG A 151 12.83 -0.05 4.74
CA ARG A 151 12.16 -0.63 5.90
C ARG A 151 12.67 -2.04 6.21
N GLY A 152 12.74 -2.91 5.20
CA GLY A 152 13.23 -4.28 5.37
C GLY A 152 14.69 -4.36 5.81
N ASN A 153 15.54 -3.43 5.36
CA ASN A 153 16.93 -3.34 5.84
C ASN A 153 17.01 -2.81 7.28
N ALA A 154 16.11 -1.91 7.68
CA ALA A 154 16.06 -1.37 9.03
C ALA A 154 15.52 -2.38 10.05
N MET A 155 14.69 -3.36 9.64
CA MET A 155 14.08 -4.32 10.57
C MET A 155 15.07 -5.10 11.44
N MET A 156 16.31 -5.29 11.00
CA MET A 156 17.33 -5.95 11.83
C MET A 156 17.62 -5.17 13.12
N SER A 157 17.47 -3.84 13.15
CA SER A 157 17.68 -3.03 14.36
C SER A 157 16.61 -3.27 15.42
N GLN A 158 15.45 -3.82 15.05
CA GLN A 158 14.39 -4.12 16.01
C GLN A 158 14.75 -5.29 16.93
N LEU A 159 15.70 -6.15 16.53
CA LEU A 159 16.15 -7.27 17.36
C LEU A 159 16.83 -6.77 18.65
N ASP A 160 17.63 -5.72 18.53
CA ASP A 160 18.44 -5.15 19.62
C ASP A 160 17.93 -3.76 20.06
N SER A 161 16.71 -3.38 19.65
CA SER A 161 16.15 -2.06 19.99
C SER A 161 16.02 -1.90 21.50
N PRO A 162 16.44 -0.76 22.08
CA PRO A 162 16.23 -0.49 23.51
C PRO A 162 14.74 -0.37 23.87
N PHE A 163 13.86 -0.20 22.88
CA PHE A 163 12.41 -0.17 23.05
C PHE A 163 11.74 -1.54 22.87
N ARG A 164 12.51 -2.62 22.62
CA ARG A 164 11.96 -3.96 22.45
C ARG A 164 11.39 -4.46 23.78
N VAL A 165 10.09 -4.75 23.79
CA VAL A 165 9.42 -5.38 24.94
C VAL A 165 9.87 -6.84 25.04
N SER A 166 10.63 -7.16 26.09
CA SER A 166 11.22 -8.48 26.34
C SER A 166 10.65 -9.17 27.58
N HIS A 167 9.77 -8.50 28.30
CA HIS A 167 9.21 -8.95 29.57
C HIS A 167 7.74 -8.52 29.68
N CYS A 168 6.99 -9.18 30.56
CA CYS A 168 5.68 -8.70 30.97
C CYS A 168 5.85 -7.42 31.80
N LEU A 169 5.13 -6.37 31.42
CA LEU A 169 5.23 -5.05 32.04
C LEU A 169 3.86 -4.64 32.58
N LYS A 170 3.84 -4.12 33.81
CA LYS A 170 2.69 -3.50 34.44
C LYS A 170 2.98 -2.03 34.68
N ARG A 171 2.02 -1.16 34.38
CA ARG A 171 2.11 0.27 34.65
C ARG A 171 2.07 0.52 36.17
N VAL A 172 2.87 1.46 36.67
CA VAL A 172 2.88 1.86 38.09
C VAL A 172 2.60 3.34 38.34
N GLY A 173 2.67 4.19 37.31
CA GLY A 173 2.26 5.61 37.36
C GLY A 173 1.02 5.86 36.50
N GLU A 174 0.66 7.11 36.22
CA GLU A 174 -0.52 7.46 35.39
C GLU A 174 -0.46 6.92 33.95
N ARG A 175 -1.62 6.75 33.30
CA ARG A 175 -1.69 6.33 31.89
C ARG A 175 -0.94 7.34 31.02
N GLY A 176 0.01 6.86 30.22
CA GLY A 176 0.88 7.72 29.41
C GLY A 176 2.14 8.24 30.13
N GLY A 177 2.28 8.00 31.45
CA GLY A 177 3.45 8.42 32.24
C GLY A 177 4.74 7.64 31.96
N ARG A 178 4.66 6.52 31.21
CA ARG A 178 5.79 5.67 30.80
C ARG A 178 6.55 5.01 31.96
N GLU A 179 5.88 4.79 33.09
CA GLU A 179 6.44 4.12 34.27
C GLU A 179 5.95 2.67 34.35
N TRP A 180 6.90 1.72 34.33
CA TRP A 180 6.62 0.30 34.23
C TRP A 180 7.42 -0.51 35.26
N GLN A 181 6.78 -1.53 35.83
CA GLN A 181 7.43 -2.58 36.59
C GLN A 181 7.39 -3.90 35.80
N LYS A 182 8.44 -4.71 35.95
CA LYS A 182 8.47 -6.08 35.43
C LYS A 182 7.66 -6.98 36.36
N ILE A 183 6.75 -7.77 35.79
CA ILE A 183 5.96 -8.77 36.52
C ILE A 183 6.18 -10.16 35.91
N SER A 184 5.78 -11.21 36.63
CA SER A 184 5.79 -12.58 36.08
C SER A 184 4.70 -12.75 35.02
N PHE A 185 4.83 -13.79 34.19
CA PHE A 185 3.80 -14.11 33.21
C PHE A 185 2.51 -14.57 33.89
N GLU A 186 2.63 -15.32 34.99
CA GLU A 186 1.53 -15.82 35.79
C GLU A 186 0.71 -14.68 36.40
N GLN A 187 1.39 -13.67 36.98
CA GLN A 187 0.74 -12.49 37.52
C GLN A 187 0.02 -11.69 36.42
N LEU A 188 0.64 -11.54 35.23
CA LEU A 188 0.00 -10.85 34.11
C LEU A 188 -1.31 -11.53 33.72
N ILE A 189 -1.30 -12.86 33.61
CA ILE A 189 -2.50 -13.64 33.25
C ILE A 189 -3.58 -13.53 34.32
N GLU A 190 -3.21 -13.68 35.60
CA GLU A 190 -4.16 -13.55 36.71
C GLU A 190 -4.82 -12.16 36.73
N GLU A 191 -4.03 -11.09 36.65
CA GLU A 191 -4.55 -9.73 36.66
C GLU A 191 -5.42 -9.40 35.43
N ILE A 192 -5.06 -9.89 34.23
CA ILE A 192 -5.90 -9.74 33.01
C ILE A 192 -7.23 -10.50 33.14
N CYS A 193 -7.19 -11.71 33.69
CA CYS A 193 -8.37 -12.56 33.79
C CYS A 193 -9.34 -12.11 34.89
N GLU A 194 -8.82 -11.81 36.08
CA GLU A 194 -9.64 -11.54 37.27
C GLU A 194 -9.92 -10.05 37.47
N GLY A 195 -9.06 -9.15 36.98
CA GLY A 195 -9.20 -7.71 37.21
C GLY A 195 -8.87 -7.31 38.64
N GLY A 196 -9.48 -6.23 39.13
CA GLY A 196 -9.24 -5.67 40.47
C GLY A 196 -8.82 -4.20 40.45
N ASP A 197 -8.45 -3.65 41.61
CA ASP A 197 -7.84 -2.32 41.71
C ASP A 197 -6.33 -2.41 41.42
N LEU A 198 -6.00 -2.67 40.15
CA LEU A 198 -4.64 -2.98 39.74
C LEU A 198 -3.70 -1.77 39.75
N PHE A 199 -4.26 -0.56 39.77
CA PHE A 199 -3.54 0.70 39.55
C PHE A 199 -3.80 1.77 40.63
N GLY A 200 -4.61 1.48 41.65
CA GLY A 200 -5.03 2.49 42.64
C GLY A 200 -6.01 3.52 42.09
N GLU A 201 -6.66 3.20 40.97
CA GLU A 201 -7.59 4.07 40.22
C GLU A 201 -9.03 3.56 40.35
N GLY A 202 -9.25 2.51 41.16
CA GLY A 202 -10.53 1.82 41.30
C GLY A 202 -10.55 0.48 40.58
N HIS A 203 -11.64 -0.25 40.77
CA HIS A 203 -11.81 -1.58 40.21
C HIS A 203 -11.86 -1.55 38.67
N VAL A 204 -11.13 -2.48 38.05
CA VAL A 204 -11.19 -2.76 36.61
C VAL A 204 -11.64 -4.20 36.44
N ASP A 205 -12.69 -4.40 35.64
CA ASP A 205 -13.18 -5.73 35.28
C ASP A 205 -12.12 -6.51 34.48
N GLY A 206 -11.83 -7.74 34.89
CA GLY A 206 -11.02 -8.68 34.13
C GLY A 206 -11.82 -9.40 33.06
N LEU A 207 -11.14 -10.18 32.20
CA LEU A 207 -11.78 -10.96 31.14
C LEU A 207 -12.88 -11.89 31.65
N ARG A 208 -12.78 -12.40 32.89
CA ARG A 208 -13.80 -13.27 33.50
C ARG A 208 -15.12 -12.53 33.75
N ALA A 209 -15.05 -11.28 34.22
CA ALA A 209 -16.23 -10.48 34.54
C ALA A 209 -17.01 -10.09 33.28
N ILE A 210 -16.32 -9.90 32.16
CA ILE A 210 -16.94 -9.56 30.87
C ILE A 210 -17.21 -10.79 29.99
N HIS A 211 -16.83 -12.01 30.40
CA HIS A 211 -17.17 -13.25 29.68
C HIS A 211 -18.63 -13.67 29.99
N ASP A 212 -19.55 -12.82 29.56
CA ASP A 212 -21.00 -12.95 29.70
C ASP A 212 -21.64 -12.76 28.33
N HIS A 213 -22.38 -13.78 27.88
CA HIS A 213 -22.97 -13.88 26.54
C HIS A 213 -24.48 -13.62 26.53
N ASP A 214 -25.07 -13.44 27.71
CA ASP A 214 -26.51 -13.35 27.90
C ASP A 214 -26.92 -11.91 28.23
N THR A 215 -26.07 -11.18 28.95
CA THR A 215 -26.32 -9.79 29.33
C THR A 215 -25.88 -8.84 28.24
N LEU A 216 -26.80 -8.01 27.73
CA LEU A 216 -26.47 -6.92 26.80
C LEU A 216 -25.54 -5.89 27.44
N ILE A 217 -24.62 -5.34 26.65
CA ILE A 217 -23.80 -4.18 27.06
C ILE A 217 -24.71 -3.01 27.41
N ASP A 218 -25.69 -2.77 26.55
CA ASP A 218 -26.66 -1.69 26.65
C ASP A 218 -28.04 -2.21 26.18
N PRO A 219 -29.02 -2.36 27.09
CA PRO A 219 -30.37 -2.79 26.73
C PRO A 219 -31.09 -1.85 25.76
N ASP A 220 -30.74 -0.56 25.74
CA ASP A 220 -31.34 0.42 24.85
C ASP A 220 -30.69 0.38 23.45
N ASN A 221 -29.51 -0.24 23.31
CA ASN A 221 -28.75 -0.41 22.07
C ASN A 221 -28.33 -1.89 21.89
N PRO A 222 -29.30 -2.82 21.68
CA PRO A 222 -29.05 -4.26 21.65
C PRO A 222 -28.09 -4.70 20.53
N GLU A 223 -27.87 -3.90 19.49
CA GLU A 223 -26.92 -4.15 18.41
C GLU A 223 -25.46 -4.21 18.86
N TYR A 224 -25.11 -3.61 20.01
CA TYR A 224 -23.78 -3.78 20.61
C TYR A 224 -23.53 -5.21 21.09
N GLY A 225 -24.61 -5.97 21.30
CA GLY A 225 -24.57 -7.37 21.71
C GLY A 225 -24.20 -7.56 23.19
N PRO A 226 -23.77 -8.77 23.57
CA PRO A 226 -23.54 -9.11 24.96
C PRO A 226 -22.26 -8.50 25.53
N LYS A 227 -22.11 -8.48 26.86
CA LYS A 227 -20.93 -7.97 27.57
C LYS A 227 -19.60 -8.53 27.05
N ALA A 228 -19.57 -9.76 26.55
CA ALA A 228 -18.38 -10.33 25.90
C ALA A 228 -17.85 -9.47 24.74
N ASN A 229 -18.71 -8.72 24.05
CA ASN A 229 -18.30 -7.81 22.98
C ASN A 229 -17.51 -6.58 23.50
N GLN A 230 -17.43 -6.33 24.81
CA GLN A 230 -16.53 -5.30 25.35
C GLN A 230 -15.05 -5.62 25.10
N LEU A 231 -14.70 -6.90 24.88
CA LEU A 231 -13.35 -7.28 24.43
C LEU A 231 -13.20 -7.03 22.92
N MET A 232 -12.30 -6.12 22.57
CA MET A 232 -11.79 -5.98 21.21
C MET A 232 -10.40 -6.59 21.11
N VAL A 233 -10.22 -7.56 20.20
CA VAL A 233 -8.89 -8.10 19.87
C VAL A 233 -8.44 -7.53 18.54
N MET A 234 -7.23 -6.98 18.50
CA MET A 234 -6.68 -6.37 17.30
C MET A 234 -5.34 -7.00 16.93
N GLU A 235 -5.10 -7.17 15.63
CA GLU A 235 -3.76 -7.44 15.12
C GLU A 235 -3.25 -6.30 14.24
N ALA A 236 -2.01 -5.90 14.48
CA ALA A 236 -1.38 -4.79 13.78
C ALA A 236 -0.88 -5.18 12.38
N THR A 237 -0.53 -6.45 12.16
CA THR A 237 0.00 -6.95 10.89
C THR A 237 -0.22 -8.46 10.75
N ASP A 238 -0.23 -8.97 9.52
CA ASP A 238 -0.30 -10.40 9.22
C ASP A 238 1.04 -11.10 9.50
N TYR A 239 1.36 -11.38 10.76
CA TYR A 239 2.58 -12.11 11.17
C TYR A 239 2.36 -13.62 11.37
N GLY A 240 1.33 -14.19 10.74
CA GLY A 240 1.06 -15.63 10.76
C GLY A 240 0.50 -16.17 12.08
N ARG A 241 -0.09 -15.31 12.92
CA ARG A 241 -0.77 -15.72 14.17
C ARG A 241 -2.27 -15.40 14.17
N SER A 242 -2.79 -14.90 13.05
CA SER A 242 -4.18 -14.48 12.90
C SER A 242 -5.14 -15.61 13.25
N ASP A 243 -4.86 -16.84 12.82
CA ASP A 243 -5.72 -18.00 13.11
C ASP A 243 -5.77 -18.33 14.60
N LEU A 244 -4.64 -18.22 15.30
CA LEU A 244 -4.58 -18.43 16.75
C LEU A 244 -5.38 -17.34 17.50
N LEU A 245 -5.22 -16.08 17.08
CA LEU A 245 -5.94 -14.96 17.67
C LEU A 245 -7.45 -15.09 17.41
N LYS A 246 -7.86 -15.36 16.16
CA LYS A 246 -9.27 -15.57 15.79
C LYS A 246 -9.88 -16.75 16.56
N ARG A 247 -9.14 -17.84 16.74
CA ARG A 247 -9.61 -18.98 17.54
C ARG A 247 -9.89 -18.57 18.98
N PHE A 248 -8.99 -17.80 19.60
CA PHE A 248 -9.24 -17.28 20.95
C PHE A 248 -10.44 -16.32 20.96
N THR A 249 -10.42 -15.31 20.09
CA THR A 249 -11.42 -14.23 20.05
C THR A 249 -12.82 -14.71 19.73
N MET A 250 -12.99 -15.41 18.61
CA MET A 250 -14.31 -15.74 18.05
C MET A 250 -14.87 -17.06 18.56
N ASN A 251 -14.00 -18.02 18.93
CA ASN A 251 -14.45 -19.36 19.31
C ASN A 251 -14.36 -19.61 20.81
N ALA A 252 -13.26 -19.21 21.46
CA ALA A 252 -13.07 -19.48 22.89
C ALA A 252 -13.73 -18.42 23.78
N PHE A 253 -13.46 -17.14 23.50
CA PHE A 253 -14.04 -16.01 24.23
C PHE A 253 -15.38 -15.56 23.63
N ALA A 254 -15.65 -15.89 22.36
CA ALA A 254 -16.89 -15.60 21.63
C ALA A 254 -17.26 -14.11 21.49
N THR A 255 -16.29 -13.19 21.55
CA THR A 255 -16.51 -11.80 21.11
C THR A 255 -16.52 -11.71 19.59
N ARG A 256 -17.38 -10.84 19.04
CA ARG A 256 -17.42 -10.53 17.60
C ARG A 256 -16.44 -9.42 17.21
N ASN A 257 -15.84 -8.75 18.18
CA ASN A 257 -14.98 -7.59 17.96
C ASN A 257 -13.52 -8.00 17.69
N TYR A 258 -13.22 -8.23 16.41
CA TYR A 258 -11.88 -8.51 15.91
C TYR A 258 -11.44 -7.48 14.87
N GLY A 259 -10.41 -6.71 15.18
CA GLY A 259 -9.81 -5.71 14.29
C GLY A 259 -8.62 -6.26 13.51
N HIS A 260 -8.64 -6.10 12.19
CA HIS A 260 -7.60 -6.58 11.28
C HIS A 260 -6.96 -5.45 10.47
N HIS A 261 -5.72 -5.63 10.00
CA HIS A 261 -5.02 -4.62 9.22
C HIS A 261 -5.70 -4.23 7.91
N GLY A 262 -6.41 -5.17 7.29
CA GLY A 262 -7.19 -4.92 6.09
C GLY A 262 -8.23 -3.83 6.31
N SER A 263 -8.90 -3.81 7.47
CA SER A 263 -10.01 -2.91 7.79
C SER A 263 -9.62 -1.43 7.77
N TYR A 264 -8.38 -1.08 8.14
CA TYR A 264 -7.93 0.31 8.20
C TYR A 264 -6.96 0.71 7.08
N CYS A 265 -6.16 -0.23 6.53
CA CYS A 265 -5.11 0.11 5.57
C CYS A 265 -5.44 -0.26 4.12
N GLY A 266 -6.31 -1.25 3.88
CA GLY A 266 -6.51 -1.82 2.54
C GLY A 266 -7.96 -1.93 2.08
N LEU A 267 -8.95 -1.71 2.94
CA LEU A 267 -10.35 -1.97 2.65
C LEU A 267 -10.88 -1.11 1.50
N SER A 268 -10.64 0.20 1.51
CA SER A 268 -11.17 1.13 0.50
C SER A 268 -10.83 0.71 -0.93
N PHE A 269 -9.55 0.42 -1.19
CA PHE A 269 -9.08 -0.10 -2.48
C PHE A 269 -9.73 -1.47 -2.80
N ARG A 270 -9.79 -2.39 -1.82
CA ARG A 270 -10.34 -3.74 -2.00
C ARG A 270 -11.85 -3.75 -2.26
N MET A 271 -12.59 -2.80 -1.70
CA MET A 271 -14.02 -2.63 -2.00
C MET A 271 -14.21 -2.24 -3.46
N GLY A 272 -13.42 -1.29 -3.97
CA GLY A 272 -13.46 -0.90 -5.38
C GLY A 272 -13.11 -2.05 -6.32
N SER A 273 -11.96 -2.70 -6.10
CA SER A 273 -11.54 -3.82 -6.95
C SER A 273 -12.43 -5.05 -6.81
N GLY A 274 -12.92 -5.35 -5.61
CA GLY A 274 -13.86 -6.43 -5.37
C GLY A 274 -15.20 -6.17 -6.06
N ALA A 275 -15.71 -4.94 -6.07
CA ALA A 275 -16.93 -4.60 -6.79
C ALA A 275 -16.77 -4.77 -8.31
N VAL A 276 -15.67 -4.26 -8.88
CA VAL A 276 -15.38 -4.37 -10.32
C VAL A 276 -15.19 -5.83 -10.76
N MET A 277 -14.53 -6.64 -9.93
CA MET A 277 -14.28 -8.06 -10.23
C MET A 277 -15.44 -8.99 -9.84
N ASN A 278 -16.54 -8.45 -9.31
CA ASN A 278 -17.64 -9.20 -8.70
C ASN A 278 -17.17 -10.23 -7.65
N ASP A 279 -16.20 -9.83 -6.82
CA ASP A 279 -15.53 -10.67 -5.83
C ASP A 279 -15.19 -9.87 -4.56
N LEU A 280 -16.23 -9.25 -3.97
CA LEU A 280 -16.14 -8.55 -2.69
C LEU A 280 -15.84 -9.51 -1.53
N GLY A 281 -16.41 -10.72 -1.56
CA GLY A 281 -16.25 -11.72 -0.48
C GLY A 281 -14.79 -12.11 -0.26
N ASN A 282 -14.01 -12.29 -1.33
CA ASN A 282 -12.58 -12.60 -1.23
C ASN A 282 -11.69 -11.35 -1.26
N ASN A 283 -12.28 -10.15 -1.31
CA ASN A 283 -11.56 -8.88 -1.38
C ASN A 283 -10.55 -8.85 -2.53
N ALA A 284 -11.01 -9.15 -3.75
CA ALA A 284 -10.18 -9.26 -4.94
C ALA A 284 -9.21 -8.08 -5.06
N HIS A 285 -7.96 -8.36 -5.45
CA HIS A 285 -6.87 -7.37 -5.44
C HIS A 285 -6.24 -7.26 -6.81
N VAL A 286 -6.47 -6.14 -7.50
CA VAL A 286 -5.86 -5.88 -8.82
C VAL A 286 -4.63 -4.98 -8.73
N LYS A 287 -3.66 -5.18 -9.64
CA LYS A 287 -2.49 -4.33 -9.82
C LYS A 287 -2.23 -4.18 -11.31
N PRO A 288 -1.73 -3.01 -11.77
CA PRO A 288 -1.38 -2.86 -13.17
C PRO A 288 -0.32 -3.87 -13.61
N ASP A 289 -0.54 -4.46 -14.78
CA ASP A 289 0.49 -5.25 -15.45
C ASP A 289 1.48 -4.33 -16.17
N ILE A 290 2.36 -3.71 -15.37
CA ILE A 290 3.35 -2.71 -15.81
C ILE A 290 4.21 -3.19 -16.99
N GLN A 291 4.42 -4.51 -17.12
CA GLN A 291 5.26 -5.09 -18.17
C GLN A 291 4.57 -5.02 -19.55
N ASN A 292 3.24 -5.07 -19.59
CA ASN A 292 2.45 -5.11 -20.83
C ASN A 292 1.69 -3.81 -21.12
N ALA A 293 1.49 -2.97 -20.09
CA ALA A 293 0.93 -1.64 -20.22
C ALA A 293 1.83 -0.71 -21.05
N ARG A 294 1.21 0.29 -21.70
CA ARG A 294 1.88 1.37 -22.43
C ARG A 294 1.51 2.75 -21.92
N PHE A 295 0.38 2.85 -21.24
CA PHE A 295 -0.04 4.05 -20.53
C PHE A 295 -0.66 3.69 -19.18
N ILE A 296 -0.24 4.34 -18.09
CA ILE A 296 -0.88 4.15 -16.78
C ILE A 296 -1.23 5.51 -16.16
N MET A 297 -2.48 5.66 -15.70
CA MET A 297 -2.89 6.74 -14.80
C MET A 297 -2.95 6.21 -13.37
N TYR A 298 -2.12 6.77 -12.50
CA TYR A 298 -2.12 6.53 -11.08
C TYR A 298 -2.88 7.66 -10.39
N ILE A 299 -4.03 7.37 -9.77
CA ILE A 299 -4.89 8.38 -9.14
C ILE A 299 -4.87 8.14 -7.63
N GLY A 300 -4.48 9.14 -6.84
CA GLY A 300 -4.41 8.99 -5.37
C GLY A 300 -3.39 7.93 -4.89
N THR A 301 -2.48 7.51 -5.76
CA THR A 301 -1.50 6.46 -5.46
C THR A 301 -0.09 6.85 -5.92
N ALA A 302 0.90 6.57 -5.08
CA ALA A 302 2.30 6.90 -5.29
C ALA A 302 3.11 5.63 -5.59
N PRO A 303 3.09 5.13 -6.83
CA PRO A 303 3.68 3.84 -7.13
C PRO A 303 5.21 3.96 -7.14
N SER A 304 5.89 3.26 -6.23
CA SER A 304 7.33 3.43 -5.86
C SER A 304 7.60 4.23 -4.59
N GLN A 305 6.56 4.72 -3.89
CA GLN A 305 6.65 5.26 -2.53
C GLN A 305 5.72 4.51 -1.56
N ALA A 306 4.51 4.19 -2.02
CA ALA A 306 3.49 3.49 -1.27
C ALA A 306 2.94 2.27 -2.05
N GLY A 307 1.99 1.58 -1.43
CA GLY A 307 1.26 0.46 -2.04
C GLY A 307 1.77 -0.93 -1.68
N ASN A 308 0.98 -1.93 -2.06
CA ASN A 308 1.25 -3.34 -1.84
C ASN A 308 1.12 -4.11 -3.18
N PRO A 309 2.20 -4.64 -3.78
CA PRO A 309 3.59 -4.68 -3.29
C PRO A 309 4.46 -3.47 -3.73
N PHE A 310 4.79 -2.57 -2.79
CA PHE A 310 5.63 -1.38 -3.04
C PHE A 310 6.93 -1.70 -3.80
N LYS A 311 7.70 -2.69 -3.33
CA LYS A 311 9.05 -2.95 -3.83
C LYS A 311 9.03 -3.43 -5.29
N ARG A 312 8.12 -4.34 -5.61
CA ARG A 312 7.97 -4.88 -6.97
C ARG A 312 7.47 -3.80 -7.92
N GLN A 313 6.41 -3.07 -7.54
CA GLN A 313 5.88 -1.99 -8.39
C GLN A 313 6.92 -0.90 -8.65
N GLY A 314 7.65 -0.46 -7.62
CA GLY A 314 8.70 0.54 -7.79
C GLY A 314 9.83 0.09 -8.71
N ARG A 315 10.21 -1.19 -8.65
CA ARG A 315 11.21 -1.75 -9.56
C ARG A 315 10.70 -1.83 -11.00
N LEU A 316 9.48 -2.32 -11.22
CA LEU A 316 8.89 -2.44 -12.56
C LEU A 316 8.73 -1.06 -13.22
N ILE A 317 8.30 -0.04 -12.47
CA ILE A 317 8.19 1.33 -12.99
C ILE A 317 9.57 1.91 -13.29
N ALA A 318 10.55 1.72 -12.41
CA ALA A 318 11.91 2.18 -12.67
C ALA A 318 12.50 1.53 -13.92
N LYS A 319 12.27 0.23 -14.12
CA LYS A 319 12.67 -0.50 -15.33
C LYS A 319 11.97 0.06 -16.57
N ALA A 320 10.64 0.18 -16.52
CA ALA A 320 9.86 0.65 -17.66
C ALA A 320 10.22 2.10 -18.06
N ARG A 321 10.52 2.95 -17.08
CA ARG A 321 11.04 4.31 -17.29
C ARG A 321 12.42 4.31 -17.94
N ALA A 322 13.34 3.46 -17.47
CA ALA A 322 14.69 3.35 -18.04
C ALA A 322 14.70 2.79 -19.47
N GLU A 323 13.75 1.89 -19.78
CA GLU A 323 13.60 1.28 -21.10
C GLU A 323 12.71 2.09 -22.06
N GLY A 324 12.00 3.11 -21.57
CA GLY A 324 11.04 3.89 -22.36
C GLY A 324 9.81 3.10 -22.81
N THR A 325 9.44 2.04 -22.08
CA THR A 325 8.35 1.13 -22.47
C THR A 325 6.97 1.54 -21.95
N LEU A 326 6.92 2.51 -21.04
CA LEU A 326 5.70 2.97 -20.37
C LEU A 326 5.68 4.50 -20.29
N GLU A 327 4.56 5.10 -20.70
CA GLU A 327 4.17 6.45 -20.32
C GLU A 327 3.26 6.37 -19.08
N TYR A 328 3.44 7.23 -18.08
CA TYR A 328 2.53 7.23 -16.94
C TYR A 328 2.33 8.60 -16.31
N VAL A 329 1.16 8.77 -15.71
CA VAL A 329 0.74 9.99 -15.05
C VAL A 329 0.40 9.68 -13.61
N VAL A 330 0.77 10.57 -12.71
CA VAL A 330 0.42 10.50 -11.28
C VAL A 330 -0.44 11.70 -10.95
N VAL A 331 -1.72 11.45 -10.72
CA VAL A 331 -2.73 12.42 -10.28
C VAL A 331 -2.79 12.37 -8.76
N ASP A 332 -2.23 13.39 -8.11
CA ASP A 332 -2.03 13.40 -6.66
C ASP A 332 -1.97 14.87 -6.17
N PRO A 333 -2.56 15.24 -5.03
CA PRO A 333 -2.41 16.59 -4.47
C PRO A 333 -0.96 17.01 -4.21
N ALA A 334 -0.05 16.05 -3.99
CA ALA A 334 1.36 16.31 -3.73
C ALA A 334 2.29 15.66 -4.75
N LEU A 335 3.34 16.38 -5.16
CA LEU A 335 4.40 15.82 -5.99
C LEU A 335 5.15 14.74 -5.21
N ASN A 336 4.99 13.50 -5.67
CA ASN A 336 5.53 12.31 -5.02
C ASN A 336 6.72 11.76 -5.84
N ALA A 337 7.62 10.97 -5.22
CA ALA A 337 8.87 10.51 -5.87
C ALA A 337 8.65 9.45 -6.97
N SER A 338 7.39 9.11 -7.25
CA SER A 338 7.03 8.27 -8.39
C SER A 338 7.19 9.02 -9.72
N THR A 339 7.26 10.34 -9.69
CA THR A 339 7.52 11.19 -10.86
C THR A 339 8.91 11.83 -10.76
N SER A 340 9.56 12.03 -11.91
CA SER A 340 10.88 12.62 -12.01
C SER A 340 11.00 13.44 -13.29
N HIS A 341 11.31 14.74 -13.14
CA HIS A 341 11.61 15.64 -14.26
C HIS A 341 12.87 15.25 -15.05
N ALA A 342 13.69 14.33 -14.53
CA ALA A 342 14.88 13.84 -15.21
C ALA A 342 14.58 12.66 -16.15
N ALA A 343 13.33 12.23 -16.24
CA ALA A 343 12.92 11.16 -17.12
C ALA A 343 11.79 11.61 -18.02
N ASP A 344 11.90 11.20 -19.28
CA ASP A 344 10.86 11.40 -20.28
C ASP A 344 9.68 10.46 -19.97
N HIS A 345 8.48 10.80 -20.48
CA HIS A 345 7.27 9.96 -20.37
C HIS A 345 6.70 9.74 -18.96
N ASN A 346 6.95 10.66 -18.03
CA ASN A 346 6.18 10.70 -16.79
C ASN A 346 5.74 12.12 -16.41
N ARG A 347 4.55 12.24 -15.81
CA ARG A 347 3.97 13.55 -15.44
C ARG A 347 3.24 13.48 -14.10
N TRP A 348 3.42 14.50 -13.28
CA TRP A 348 2.56 14.76 -12.13
C TRP A 348 1.45 15.74 -12.51
N VAL A 349 0.23 15.44 -12.09
CA VAL A 349 -0.95 16.30 -12.28
C VAL A 349 -1.55 16.59 -10.90
N PRO A 350 -1.49 17.85 -10.42
CA PRO A 350 -2.07 18.21 -9.14
C PRO A 350 -3.58 18.16 -9.21
N ILE A 351 -4.21 17.55 -8.19
CA ILE A 351 -5.66 17.51 -8.02
C ILE A 351 -6.04 18.09 -6.64
N ARG A 352 -7.24 18.66 -6.51
CA ARG A 352 -7.76 19.06 -5.20
C ARG A 352 -8.09 17.82 -4.36
N PRO A 353 -7.67 17.74 -3.08
CA PRO A 353 -7.96 16.58 -2.24
C PRO A 353 -9.46 16.25 -2.18
N GLY A 354 -9.81 14.97 -2.39
CA GLY A 354 -11.19 14.48 -2.30
C GLY A 354 -12.07 14.76 -3.52
N THR A 355 -11.48 15.15 -4.65
CA THR A 355 -12.21 15.48 -5.89
C THR A 355 -11.91 14.53 -7.06
N ASP A 356 -11.29 13.38 -6.77
CA ASP A 356 -10.90 12.36 -7.74
C ASP A 356 -12.08 11.83 -8.56
N SER A 357 -13.28 11.74 -7.95
CA SER A 357 -14.50 11.35 -8.65
C SER A 357 -14.90 12.35 -9.74
N ALA A 358 -14.70 13.65 -9.53
CA ALA A 358 -14.96 14.65 -10.56
C ALA A 358 -14.01 14.48 -11.75
N PHE A 359 -12.73 14.22 -11.48
CA PHE A 359 -11.76 13.90 -12.54
C PHE A 359 -12.14 12.60 -13.28
N ALA A 360 -12.52 11.54 -12.57
CA ALA A 360 -12.96 10.29 -13.18
C ALA A 360 -14.19 10.47 -14.07
N MET A 361 -15.20 11.22 -13.62
CA MET A 361 -16.40 11.51 -14.41
C MET A 361 -16.09 12.34 -15.64
N ALA A 362 -15.18 13.32 -15.56
CA ALA A 362 -14.74 14.10 -16.72
C ALA A 362 -14.04 13.23 -17.79
N ILE A 363 -13.20 12.27 -17.36
CA ILE A 363 -12.58 11.30 -18.27
C ILE A 363 -13.66 10.40 -18.90
N ILE A 364 -14.59 9.86 -18.10
CA ILE A 364 -15.68 9.00 -18.59
C ILE A 364 -16.56 9.75 -19.60
N GLN A 365 -16.96 10.98 -19.28
CA GLN A 365 -17.74 11.85 -20.18
C GLN A 365 -17.02 12.02 -21.52
N TRP A 366 -15.74 12.39 -21.50
CA TRP A 366 -14.96 12.56 -22.73
C TRP A 366 -14.88 11.25 -23.54
N LEU A 367 -14.65 10.11 -22.88
CA LEU A 367 -14.59 8.81 -23.55
C LEU A 367 -15.94 8.45 -24.20
N LEU A 368 -17.06 8.76 -23.55
CA LEU A 368 -18.40 8.53 -24.10
C LEU A 368 -18.66 9.40 -25.33
N ASP A 369 -18.33 10.68 -25.25
CA ASP A 369 -18.58 11.65 -26.32
C ASP A 369 -17.70 11.46 -27.55
N ASN A 370 -16.56 10.78 -27.38
CA ASN A 370 -15.58 10.53 -28.44
C ASN A 370 -15.46 9.05 -28.81
N GLU A 371 -16.40 8.20 -28.35
CA GLU A 371 -16.38 6.76 -28.56
C GLU A 371 -15.03 6.09 -28.19
N GLY A 372 -14.32 6.65 -27.20
CA GLY A 372 -13.00 6.22 -26.74
C GLY A 372 -13.00 4.98 -25.84
N TYR A 373 -14.12 4.27 -25.76
CA TYR A 373 -14.32 3.08 -24.92
C TYR A 373 -14.30 1.78 -25.73
N ALA A 374 -14.04 0.66 -25.07
CA ALA A 374 -14.01 -0.66 -25.70
C ALA A 374 -15.44 -1.20 -25.94
N ALA A 375 -16.14 -0.66 -26.95
CA ALA A 375 -17.55 -0.95 -27.23
C ALA A 375 -17.85 -2.45 -27.36
N GLU A 376 -17.01 -3.19 -28.10
CA GLU A 376 -17.18 -4.64 -28.31
C GLU A 376 -17.14 -5.42 -27.00
N PHE A 377 -16.22 -5.07 -26.08
CA PHE A 377 -16.14 -5.71 -24.77
C PHE A 377 -17.33 -5.34 -23.87
N LEU A 378 -17.71 -4.06 -23.85
CA LEU A 378 -18.84 -3.59 -23.05
C LEU A 378 -20.18 -4.17 -23.53
N ALA A 379 -20.27 -4.56 -24.80
CA ALA A 379 -21.45 -5.19 -25.37
C ALA A 379 -21.64 -6.66 -24.96
N LEU A 380 -20.63 -7.30 -24.34
CA LEU A 380 -20.67 -8.71 -23.93
C LEU A 380 -21.46 -8.84 -22.61
N PRO A 381 -22.70 -9.38 -22.63
CA PRO A 381 -23.58 -9.36 -21.47
C PRO A 381 -23.41 -10.55 -20.53
N GLY A 382 -22.82 -11.65 -20.98
CA GLY A 382 -22.78 -12.89 -20.22
C GLY A 382 -21.46 -13.64 -20.37
N LYS A 383 -21.27 -14.66 -19.53
CA LYS A 383 -20.03 -15.46 -19.51
C LYS A 383 -19.80 -16.17 -20.85
N ALA A 384 -20.85 -16.68 -21.47
CA ALA A 384 -20.77 -17.36 -22.76
C ALA A 384 -20.27 -16.42 -23.89
N ALA A 385 -20.73 -15.18 -23.91
CA ALA A 385 -20.29 -14.15 -24.86
C ALA A 385 -18.80 -13.80 -24.66
N ALA A 386 -18.40 -13.61 -23.40
CA ALA A 386 -16.99 -13.37 -23.05
C ALA A 386 -16.07 -14.52 -23.49
N ASP A 387 -16.46 -15.77 -23.21
CA ASP A 387 -15.68 -16.95 -23.57
C ASP A 387 -15.52 -17.08 -25.10
N ALA A 388 -16.60 -16.84 -25.85
CA ALA A 388 -16.58 -16.85 -27.31
C ALA A 388 -15.69 -15.74 -27.90
N ALA A 389 -15.62 -14.58 -27.25
CA ALA A 389 -14.75 -13.47 -27.62
C ALA A 389 -13.30 -13.61 -27.13
N GLY A 390 -13.00 -14.64 -26.32
CA GLY A 390 -11.67 -14.82 -25.71
C GLY A 390 -11.36 -13.82 -24.60
N GLU A 391 -12.38 -13.27 -23.94
CA GLU A 391 -12.24 -12.33 -22.83
C GLU A 391 -12.19 -13.04 -21.47
N ALA A 392 -11.49 -12.42 -20.51
CA ALA A 392 -11.42 -12.95 -19.15
C ALA A 392 -12.76 -12.83 -18.38
N THR A 393 -13.63 -11.91 -18.79
CA THR A 393 -14.91 -11.62 -18.14
C THR A 393 -15.86 -10.90 -19.09
N HIS A 394 -17.12 -10.72 -18.67
CA HIS A 394 -18.15 -9.92 -19.34
C HIS A 394 -18.37 -8.58 -18.60
N SER A 395 -19.24 -7.73 -19.14
CA SER A 395 -19.61 -6.43 -18.58
C SER A 395 -21.10 -6.33 -18.29
N ASN A 396 -21.47 -5.59 -17.25
CA ASN A 396 -22.86 -5.25 -16.96
C ASN A 396 -23.35 -3.98 -17.69
N ALA A 397 -22.52 -3.37 -18.55
CA ALA A 397 -22.89 -2.21 -19.38
C ALA A 397 -24.18 -2.47 -20.19
N THR A 398 -24.34 -3.72 -20.60
CA THR A 398 -25.52 -4.42 -21.13
C THR A 398 -26.87 -4.21 -20.47
N HIS A 399 -26.82 -4.32 -19.16
CA HIS A 399 -27.92 -4.86 -18.37
C HIS A 399 -28.95 -3.78 -18.13
N LEU A 400 -30.22 -4.13 -18.28
CA LEU A 400 -31.32 -3.21 -18.06
C LEU A 400 -31.53 -3.01 -16.56
N VAL A 401 -31.62 -1.75 -16.15
CA VAL A 401 -31.88 -1.29 -14.79
C VAL A 401 -33.27 -0.65 -14.77
N ILE A 402 -34.05 -0.95 -13.74
CA ILE A 402 -35.35 -0.33 -13.52
C ILE A 402 -35.13 1.13 -13.07
N ASP A 403 -35.64 2.10 -13.82
CA ASP A 403 -35.44 3.54 -13.55
C ASP A 403 -36.74 4.30 -13.20
N THR A 404 -37.90 3.62 -13.19
CA THR A 404 -39.16 4.24 -12.73
C THR A 404 -39.03 4.74 -11.29
N GLU A 405 -39.21 6.04 -11.07
CA GLU A 405 -39.04 6.71 -9.77
C GLU A 405 -39.85 6.09 -8.62
N SER A 406 -41.10 5.71 -8.89
CA SER A 406 -42.01 5.14 -7.89
C SER A 406 -41.82 3.64 -7.65
N HIS A 407 -40.98 2.95 -8.43
CA HIS A 407 -40.84 1.51 -8.35
C HIS A 407 -39.93 1.10 -7.18
N PRO A 408 -40.33 0.15 -6.31
CA PRO A 408 -39.55 -0.22 -5.12
C PRO A 408 -38.17 -0.81 -5.42
N ARG A 409 -37.99 -1.37 -6.64
CA ARG A 409 -36.70 -1.89 -7.13
C ARG A 409 -35.95 -0.93 -8.06
N ARG A 410 -36.24 0.38 -8.03
CA ARG A 410 -35.45 1.35 -8.80
C ARG A 410 -33.95 1.19 -8.50
N GLY A 411 -33.12 1.21 -9.53
CA GLY A 411 -31.67 1.01 -9.43
C GLY A 411 -31.22 -0.46 -9.40
N HIS A 412 -32.15 -1.42 -9.37
CA HIS A 412 -31.82 -2.84 -9.54
C HIS A 412 -31.93 -3.26 -11.01
N PHE A 413 -31.19 -4.31 -11.39
CA PHE A 413 -31.36 -4.93 -12.70
C PHE A 413 -32.79 -5.47 -12.85
N LEU A 414 -33.35 -5.29 -14.06
CA LEU A 414 -34.51 -6.03 -14.54
C LEU A 414 -34.07 -7.48 -14.73
N ARG A 415 -34.80 -8.40 -14.10
CA ARG A 415 -34.50 -9.83 -14.07
C ARG A 415 -35.55 -10.63 -14.84
N ALA A 416 -35.22 -11.84 -15.24
CA ALA A 416 -36.16 -12.75 -15.89
C ALA A 416 -37.41 -13.04 -15.04
N SER A 417 -37.25 -13.13 -13.71
CA SER A 417 -38.37 -13.31 -12.77
C SER A 417 -39.34 -12.12 -12.76
N ASP A 418 -38.87 -10.90 -13.02
CA ASP A 418 -39.74 -9.71 -13.15
C ASP A 418 -40.70 -9.82 -14.34
N LEU A 419 -40.37 -10.68 -15.32
CA LEU A 419 -41.16 -10.96 -16.52
C LEU A 419 -41.89 -12.31 -16.45
N GLY A 420 -41.77 -13.04 -15.34
CA GLY A 420 -42.37 -14.37 -15.17
C GLY A 420 -41.70 -15.46 -16.02
N LEU A 421 -40.46 -15.23 -16.46
CA LEU A 421 -39.69 -16.16 -17.29
C LEU A 421 -38.86 -17.15 -16.45
N ALA A 422 -38.63 -16.84 -15.17
CA ALA A 422 -37.86 -17.67 -14.24
C ALA A 422 -38.38 -17.53 -12.80
N GLU A 423 -38.02 -18.48 -11.94
CA GLU A 423 -38.21 -18.33 -10.50
C GLU A 423 -37.17 -17.34 -9.94
N THR A 424 -37.57 -16.50 -8.99
CA THR A 424 -36.69 -15.53 -8.33
C THR A 424 -35.50 -16.22 -7.69
N ASP A 425 -34.30 -15.64 -7.85
CA ASP A 425 -33.02 -16.13 -7.33
C ASP A 425 -32.59 -17.52 -7.87
N SER A 426 -33.28 -18.05 -8.89
CA SER A 426 -32.82 -19.26 -9.59
C SER A 426 -31.64 -18.94 -10.52
N ASP A 427 -30.90 -19.99 -10.94
CA ASP A 427 -29.83 -19.84 -11.94
C ASP A 427 -30.36 -19.29 -13.28
N ALA A 428 -31.66 -19.44 -13.55
CA ALA A 428 -32.34 -18.89 -14.73
C ALA A 428 -32.76 -17.42 -14.56
N ASP A 429 -32.64 -16.85 -13.35
CA ASP A 429 -33.00 -15.46 -13.03
C ASP A 429 -31.93 -14.44 -13.48
N ALA A 430 -31.51 -14.59 -14.74
CA ALA A 430 -30.49 -13.76 -15.35
C ALA A 430 -30.98 -12.32 -15.54
N PRO A 431 -30.07 -11.33 -15.55
CA PRO A 431 -30.39 -9.98 -15.99
C PRO A 431 -30.88 -9.95 -17.43
N MET A 432 -31.84 -9.06 -17.71
CA MET A 432 -32.38 -8.84 -19.06
C MET A 432 -31.55 -7.80 -19.82
N VAL A 433 -31.43 -8.00 -21.14
CA VAL A 433 -30.74 -7.12 -22.08
C VAL A 433 -31.57 -6.92 -23.35
N VAL A 434 -31.17 -5.98 -24.20
CA VAL A 434 -31.75 -5.87 -25.56
C VAL A 434 -30.74 -6.33 -26.60
N ALA A 435 -31.16 -7.22 -27.49
CA ALA A 435 -30.39 -7.59 -28.68
C ALA A 435 -31.31 -7.59 -29.89
N ASN A 436 -30.89 -6.92 -30.97
CA ASN A 436 -31.68 -6.77 -32.20
C ASN A 436 -33.10 -6.20 -31.94
N GLY A 437 -33.23 -5.27 -30.99
CA GLY A 437 -34.51 -4.67 -30.58
C GLY A 437 -35.40 -5.56 -29.69
N GLU A 438 -35.01 -6.81 -29.44
CA GLU A 438 -35.76 -7.77 -28.62
C GLU A 438 -35.22 -7.86 -27.20
N LEU A 439 -36.12 -8.07 -26.23
CA LEU A 439 -35.79 -8.26 -24.83
C LEU A 439 -35.45 -9.72 -24.57
N VAL A 440 -34.22 -10.01 -24.14
CA VAL A 440 -33.66 -11.37 -24.05
C VAL A 440 -32.80 -11.55 -22.80
N HIS A 441 -32.48 -12.81 -22.46
CA HIS A 441 -31.57 -13.12 -21.36
C HIS A 441 -30.12 -12.74 -21.72
N SER A 442 -29.40 -12.15 -20.76
CA SER A 442 -27.98 -11.80 -20.90
C SER A 442 -27.08 -12.98 -21.27
N GLU A 443 -27.41 -14.19 -20.82
CA GLU A 443 -26.58 -15.40 -21.08
C GLU A 443 -26.88 -16.08 -22.43
N GLU A 444 -27.92 -15.65 -23.16
CA GLU A 444 -28.35 -16.29 -24.42
C GLU A 444 -27.83 -15.59 -25.68
N VAL A 445 -27.22 -14.41 -25.53
CA VAL A 445 -26.77 -13.59 -26.64
C VAL A 445 -25.28 -13.28 -26.56
N MET A 446 -24.63 -13.21 -27.72
CA MET A 446 -23.19 -12.94 -27.82
C MET A 446 -22.84 -11.45 -27.78
N ALA A 447 -23.82 -10.58 -27.99
CA ALA A 447 -23.69 -9.14 -27.88
C ALA A 447 -25.07 -8.54 -27.62
N ALA A 448 -25.11 -7.42 -26.89
CA ALA A 448 -26.32 -6.66 -26.62
C ALA A 448 -26.09 -5.15 -26.82
N GLU A 449 -27.18 -4.40 -26.90
CA GLU A 449 -27.18 -2.98 -27.18
C GLU A 449 -26.69 -2.16 -25.98
N LEU A 450 -25.70 -1.30 -26.18
CA LEU A 450 -25.10 -0.47 -25.12
C LEU A 450 -26.06 0.59 -24.59
N PHE A 451 -26.82 1.22 -25.47
CA PHE A 451 -27.64 2.38 -25.11
C PHE A 451 -29.10 2.08 -25.36
N VAL A 452 -29.78 1.70 -24.29
CA VAL A 452 -31.19 1.35 -24.30
C VAL A 452 -31.92 2.26 -23.34
N GLU A 453 -33.09 2.72 -23.77
CA GLU A 453 -34.14 3.29 -22.93
C GLU A 453 -35.48 2.84 -23.51
N ARG A 454 -36.29 2.12 -22.73
CA ARG A 454 -37.61 1.66 -23.17
C ARG A 454 -38.55 1.37 -22.01
N ASN A 455 -39.84 1.29 -22.32
CA ASN A 455 -40.83 0.75 -21.39
C ASN A 455 -40.92 -0.78 -21.53
N VAL A 456 -41.06 -1.47 -20.40
CA VAL A 456 -41.26 -2.91 -20.30
C VAL A 456 -42.44 -3.20 -19.38
N THR A 457 -43.33 -4.09 -19.81
CA THR A 457 -44.44 -4.56 -18.98
C THR A 457 -43.99 -5.80 -18.19
N LEU A 458 -44.13 -5.73 -16.87
CA LEU A 458 -43.77 -6.80 -15.94
C LEU A 458 -44.87 -7.87 -15.85
N ALA A 459 -44.55 -9.00 -15.19
CA ALA A 459 -45.48 -10.11 -15.01
C ALA A 459 -46.77 -9.72 -14.24
N ASP A 460 -46.69 -8.73 -13.36
CA ASP A 460 -47.83 -8.21 -12.60
C ASP A 460 -48.69 -7.21 -13.39
N GLY A 461 -48.34 -6.96 -14.65
CA GLY A 461 -49.03 -6.02 -15.56
C GLY A 461 -48.61 -4.57 -15.40
N THR A 462 -47.74 -4.25 -14.44
CA THR A 462 -47.19 -2.90 -14.32
C THR A 462 -46.21 -2.61 -15.46
N THR A 463 -46.11 -1.35 -15.87
CA THR A 463 -45.14 -0.92 -16.87
C THR A 463 -44.07 -0.08 -16.21
N VAL A 464 -42.82 -0.45 -16.44
CA VAL A 464 -41.65 0.26 -15.90
C VAL A 464 -40.77 0.78 -17.04
N GLN A 465 -40.15 1.94 -16.82
CA GLN A 465 -39.06 2.42 -17.65
C GLN A 465 -37.79 1.69 -17.23
N VAL A 466 -37.04 1.22 -18.24
CA VAL A 466 -35.73 0.62 -18.05
C VAL A 466 -34.71 1.29 -18.95
N LYS A 467 -33.48 1.37 -18.45
CA LYS A 467 -32.30 1.87 -19.16
C LYS A 467 -31.16 0.88 -19.01
N SER A 468 -30.30 0.74 -20.00
CA SER A 468 -29.06 -0.02 -19.82
C SER A 468 -28.14 0.68 -18.83
N SER A 469 -27.30 -0.07 -18.10
CA SER A 469 -26.31 0.49 -17.17
C SER A 469 -25.43 1.56 -17.84
N MET A 470 -25.10 1.36 -19.12
CA MET A 470 -24.28 2.29 -19.89
C MET A 470 -25.04 3.57 -20.28
N THR A 471 -26.36 3.52 -20.51
CA THR A 471 -27.19 4.74 -20.63
C THR A 471 -27.17 5.53 -19.31
N LEU A 472 -27.37 4.86 -18.18
CA LEU A 472 -27.35 5.52 -16.86
C LEU A 472 -25.97 6.12 -16.54
N LEU A 473 -24.87 5.43 -16.88
CA LEU A 473 -23.53 5.98 -16.73
C LEU A 473 -23.33 7.24 -17.60
N ARG A 474 -23.89 7.24 -18.81
CA ARG A 474 -23.83 8.40 -19.71
C ARG A 474 -24.58 9.59 -19.12
N GLU A 475 -25.81 9.38 -18.65
CA GLU A 475 -26.60 10.41 -17.99
C GLU A 475 -25.88 10.98 -16.76
N ALA A 476 -25.29 10.12 -15.93
CA ALA A 476 -24.51 10.56 -14.77
C ALA A 476 -23.24 11.33 -15.17
N ALA A 477 -22.56 10.94 -16.25
CA ALA A 477 -21.38 11.63 -16.77
C ALA A 477 -21.72 12.99 -17.40
N HIS A 478 -22.97 13.19 -17.82
CA HIS A 478 -23.47 14.46 -18.36
C HIS A 478 -24.30 15.27 -17.36
N GLU A 479 -24.33 14.90 -16.07
CA GLU A 479 -24.95 15.71 -15.01
C GLU A 479 -24.27 17.09 -14.91
N HIS A 480 -22.98 17.15 -15.24
CA HIS A 480 -22.23 18.39 -15.36
C HIS A 480 -21.44 18.44 -16.67
N GLU A 481 -21.21 19.65 -17.15
CA GLU A 481 -20.27 19.91 -18.25
C GLU A 481 -18.84 19.56 -17.83
N LEU A 482 -18.00 19.15 -18.79
CA LEU A 482 -16.59 18.81 -18.54
C LEU A 482 -15.84 19.95 -17.84
N ALA A 483 -16.11 21.20 -18.25
CA ALA A 483 -15.55 22.40 -17.63
C ALA A 483 -15.89 22.52 -16.13
N THR A 484 -17.08 22.10 -15.71
CA THR A 484 -17.50 22.10 -14.30
C THR A 484 -16.73 21.03 -13.52
N TYR A 485 -16.57 19.83 -14.06
CA TYR A 485 -15.73 18.81 -13.42
C TYR A 485 -14.25 19.23 -13.34
N ALA A 486 -13.73 19.88 -14.38
CA ALA A 486 -12.40 20.47 -14.41
C ALA A 486 -12.23 21.52 -13.31
N GLU A 487 -13.21 22.40 -13.14
CA GLU A 487 -13.25 23.36 -12.04
C GLU A 487 -13.25 22.63 -10.70
N HIS A 488 -14.12 21.64 -10.48
CA HIS A 488 -14.23 20.91 -9.22
C HIS A 488 -12.90 20.26 -8.82
N CYS A 489 -12.28 19.51 -9.73
CA CYS A 489 -11.04 18.81 -9.45
C CYS A 489 -9.79 19.70 -9.47
N GLY A 490 -9.91 20.91 -10.05
CA GLY A 490 -8.82 21.85 -10.20
C GLY A 490 -7.79 21.48 -11.26
N ILE A 491 -8.10 20.50 -12.12
CA ILE A 491 -7.27 20.13 -13.28
C ILE A 491 -7.81 20.88 -14.51
N PRO A 492 -6.96 21.60 -15.27
CA PRO A 492 -7.42 22.28 -16.47
C PRO A 492 -8.12 21.32 -17.44
N GLU A 493 -9.25 21.74 -17.99
CA GLU A 493 -10.04 20.97 -18.97
C GLU A 493 -9.18 20.43 -20.11
N SER A 494 -8.27 21.25 -20.66
CA SER A 494 -7.35 20.82 -21.72
C SER A 494 -6.44 19.66 -21.31
N THR A 495 -6.03 19.61 -20.03
CA THR A 495 -5.26 18.48 -19.49
C THR A 495 -6.13 17.24 -19.34
N ILE A 496 -7.38 17.37 -18.89
CA ILE A 496 -8.32 16.24 -18.80
C ILE A 496 -8.54 15.63 -20.19
N ILE A 497 -8.81 16.46 -21.20
CA ILE A 497 -8.98 16.04 -22.59
C ILE A 497 -7.73 15.34 -23.13
N GLU A 498 -6.54 15.90 -22.88
CA GLU A 498 -5.26 15.28 -23.25
C GLU A 498 -5.12 13.88 -22.65
N LEU A 499 -5.38 13.74 -21.34
CA LEU A 499 -5.26 12.47 -20.63
C LEU A 499 -6.30 11.44 -21.09
N ALA A 500 -7.55 11.85 -21.31
CA ALA A 500 -8.61 10.99 -21.81
C ALA A 500 -8.30 10.49 -23.23
N SER A 501 -7.86 11.39 -24.11
CA SER A 501 -7.44 11.05 -25.47
C SER A 501 -6.24 10.11 -25.48
N ARG A 502 -5.23 10.39 -24.65
CA ARG A 502 -4.07 9.51 -24.50
C ARG A 502 -4.49 8.14 -24.00
N TYR A 503 -5.31 8.06 -22.96
CA TYR A 503 -5.84 6.81 -22.42
C TYR A 503 -6.55 5.99 -23.51
N ALA A 504 -7.48 6.60 -24.25
CA ALA A 504 -8.19 5.95 -25.36
C ALA A 504 -7.22 5.45 -26.44
N SER A 505 -6.21 6.23 -26.81
CA SER A 505 -5.26 5.90 -27.88
C SER A 505 -4.42 4.64 -27.62
N HIS A 506 -4.28 4.24 -26.35
CA HIS A 506 -3.54 3.04 -25.97
C HIS A 506 -4.42 1.77 -25.86
N GLY A 507 -5.74 1.90 -26.03
CA GLY A 507 -6.70 0.79 -25.99
C GLY A 507 -6.49 -0.13 -24.79
N ARG A 508 -6.41 -1.44 -25.03
CA ARG A 508 -6.23 -2.46 -23.97
C ARG A 508 -4.87 -2.43 -23.25
N ARG A 509 -3.95 -1.54 -23.65
CA ARG A 509 -2.65 -1.35 -22.97
C ARG A 509 -2.65 -0.09 -22.09
N ALA A 510 -3.79 0.58 -21.96
CA ALA A 510 -4.01 1.64 -20.99
C ALA A 510 -4.58 1.06 -19.68
N VAL A 511 -4.11 1.56 -18.53
CA VAL A 511 -4.59 1.10 -17.21
C VAL A 511 -4.79 2.29 -16.28
N VAL A 512 -5.83 2.24 -15.46
CA VAL A 512 -6.01 3.15 -14.32
C VAL A 512 -5.76 2.38 -13.03
N ASN A 513 -5.03 2.98 -12.09
CA ASN A 513 -4.79 2.44 -10.75
C ASN A 513 -5.13 3.52 -9.71
N CYS A 514 -6.24 3.32 -9.03
CA CYS A 514 -6.72 4.17 -7.95
C CYS A 514 -6.34 3.61 -6.58
#